data_AF-A0A1D6K2X2-F1
#
_entry.id   AF-A0A1D6K2X2-F1
#
_cell.length_a   1.000
_cell.length_b   1.000
_cell.length_c   1.000
_cell.angle_alpha   90.00
_cell.angle_beta   90.00
_cell.angle_gamma   90.00
#
_symmetry.space_group_name_H-M   'P 1'
#
loop_
_entity.id
_entity.type
_entity.pdbx_description
1 polymer ?
#
loop_
_entity_poly.entity_id
_entity_poly.type
_entity_poly.pdbx_seq_one_letter_code
_entity_poly.pdbx_strand_id
1 'polypeptide(L)'
;MAETIFSQLLLLPNPPFKPIYYTLVIIDLCKALPGAFPSVVVGAVHALFDRISNMDMECRTRLILWFSHHLSNFQFIWPWQEWSYVKDLPKWAPQRVFVQEVLEREVRLSYFEKIKQSIEDAAELEELLPPKAGPNFKFHSDESNESTDGLKLSKELIGLIRGKKSTYDIILWVEEQIIPKNGTEFALDVVSQTLLDMGSKSFTHLVTILERYNKIISKLCPNEEMQLLLMNGVSAYWKNSTQMTAIAIDRMMGYRLISNLAIVKWVFSPANVEQFHVSDRPWEILRNAVSKTYNRISDLRKEIQSLKKGLQVAKEASAKNRKELEEAKSVLEIVEGQPAPAERPGRIRRLESHVKNAEDEERTLEESLEAKGVLLARAHEESKVHIF
;
A
#
# COMPACT_ATOMS: atom_id res chain seq x y z
N MET A 1 14.72 32.63 1.95
CA MET A 1 13.41 31.96 2.13
C MET A 1 13.33 30.66 1.34
N ALA A 2 13.47 30.66 0.01
CA ALA A 2 13.46 29.42 -0.79
C ALA A 2 14.51 28.41 -0.31
N GLU A 3 15.75 28.86 -0.06
CA GLU A 3 16.82 28.03 0.52
C GLU A 3 16.42 27.35 1.84
N THR A 4 15.79 28.09 2.75
CA THR A 4 15.30 27.55 4.04
C THR A 4 14.24 26.48 3.83
N ILE A 5 13.34 26.68 2.86
CA ILE A 5 12.28 25.71 2.54
C ILE A 5 12.89 24.44 1.95
N PHE A 6 13.76 24.57 0.94
CA PHE A 6 14.41 23.41 0.32
C PHE A 6 15.34 22.66 1.28
N SER A 7 16.10 23.37 2.13
CA SER A 7 16.95 22.72 3.14
C SER A 7 16.14 21.91 4.15
N GLN A 8 14.93 22.35 4.51
CA GLN A 8 14.03 21.57 5.36
C GLN A 8 13.38 20.40 4.61
N LEU A 9 12.91 20.61 3.37
CA LEU A 9 12.33 19.56 2.54
C LEU A 9 13.33 18.42 2.29
N LEU A 10 14.59 18.76 2.06
CA LEU A 10 15.70 17.84 1.77
C LEU A 10 16.47 17.43 3.05
N LEU A 11 15.96 17.73 4.24
CA LEU A 11 16.64 17.39 5.49
C LEU A 11 16.62 15.88 5.74
N LEU A 12 17.79 15.30 6.01
CA LEU A 12 17.94 13.90 6.40
C LEU A 12 17.98 13.76 7.94
N PRO A 13 17.42 12.67 8.53
CA PRO A 13 16.76 11.55 7.84
C PRO A 13 15.34 11.88 7.38
N ASN A 14 14.64 12.82 8.02
CA ASN A 14 13.27 13.19 7.70
C ASN A 14 13.10 14.72 7.76
N PRO A 15 12.22 15.29 6.92
CA PRO A 15 11.85 16.69 7.04
C PRO A 15 11.03 16.92 8.32
N PRO A 16 11.11 18.11 8.95
CA PRO A 16 10.32 18.45 10.14
C PRO A 16 8.80 18.36 9.95
N PHE A 17 8.32 18.63 8.72
CA PHE A 17 6.91 18.55 8.35
C PHE A 17 6.71 17.58 7.19
N LYS A 18 5.46 17.17 6.93
CA LYS A 18 5.16 16.31 5.77
C LYS A 18 5.58 17.01 4.46
N PRO A 19 6.19 16.31 3.48
CA PRO A 19 6.67 16.92 2.24
C PRO A 19 5.65 17.82 1.52
N ILE A 20 4.37 17.43 1.54
CA ILE A 20 3.26 18.19 0.95
C ILE A 20 3.12 19.61 1.50
N TYR A 21 3.49 19.83 2.77
CA TYR A 21 3.45 21.15 3.40
C TYR A 21 4.36 22.14 2.68
N TYR A 22 5.58 21.73 2.33
CA TYR A 22 6.53 22.59 1.64
C TYR A 22 6.08 22.92 0.21
N THR A 23 5.43 21.98 -0.48
CA THR A 23 4.83 22.26 -1.80
C THR A 23 3.77 23.36 -1.70
N LEU A 24 2.86 23.27 -0.72
CA LEU A 24 1.81 24.27 -0.52
C LEU A 24 2.40 25.64 -0.17
N VAL A 25 3.37 25.70 0.75
CA VAL A 25 4.05 26.95 1.12
C VAL A 25 4.70 27.61 -0.10
N ILE A 26 5.40 26.84 -0.94
CA ILE A 26 6.03 27.38 -2.16
C ILE A 26 4.97 27.89 -3.14
N ILE A 27 3.88 27.14 -3.36
CA ILE A 27 2.79 27.55 -4.25
C ILE A 27 2.17 28.87 -3.76
N ASP A 28 1.88 28.98 -2.46
CA ASP A 28 1.28 30.17 -1.87
C ASP A 28 2.22 31.38 -1.96
N LEU A 29 3.53 31.18 -1.77
CA LEU A 29 4.53 32.23 -1.95
C LEU A 29 4.66 32.67 -3.42
N CYS A 30 4.61 31.74 -4.38
CA CYS A 30 4.57 32.10 -5.80
C CYS A 30 3.35 32.95 -6.14
N LYS A 31 2.18 32.64 -5.56
CA LYS A 31 0.94 33.41 -5.75
C LYS A 31 0.97 34.77 -5.05
N ALA A 32 1.56 34.83 -3.86
CA ALA A 32 1.66 36.07 -3.08
C ALA A 32 2.69 37.05 -3.66
N LEU A 33 3.75 36.55 -4.30
CA LEU A 33 4.88 37.33 -4.80
C LEU A 33 5.22 36.98 -6.27
N PRO A 34 4.28 37.15 -7.23
CA PRO A 34 4.41 36.62 -8.60
C PRO A 34 5.57 37.22 -9.40
N GLY A 35 5.98 38.46 -9.09
CA GLY A 35 7.09 39.13 -9.77
C GLY A 35 8.49 38.82 -9.21
N ALA A 36 8.60 38.06 -8.12
CA ALA A 36 9.87 37.86 -7.42
C ALA A 36 10.13 36.41 -6.99
N PHE A 37 9.15 35.75 -6.37
CA PHE A 37 9.40 34.42 -5.79
C PHE A 37 9.54 33.31 -6.85
N PRO A 38 8.76 33.29 -7.95
CA PRO A 38 8.92 32.26 -9.00
C PRO A 38 10.33 32.20 -9.59
N SER A 39 10.96 33.34 -9.88
CA SER A 39 12.33 33.35 -10.43
C SER A 39 13.37 32.80 -9.45
N VAL A 40 13.17 33.02 -8.15
CA VAL A 40 14.01 32.42 -7.10
C VAL A 40 13.82 30.91 -7.03
N VAL A 41 12.58 30.41 -7.18
CA VAL A 41 12.30 28.97 -7.20
C VAL A 41 12.94 28.32 -8.43
N VAL A 42 12.79 28.92 -9.62
CA VAL A 42 13.43 28.45 -10.85
C VAL A 42 14.95 28.36 -10.65
N GLY A 43 15.59 29.43 -10.17
CA GLY A 43 17.03 29.43 -9.89
C GLY A 43 17.47 28.36 -8.88
N ALA A 44 16.66 28.11 -7.85
CA ALA A 44 16.92 27.05 -6.88
C ALA A 44 16.83 25.65 -7.51
N VAL A 45 15.83 25.41 -8.36
CA VAL A 45 15.67 24.13 -9.07
C VAL A 45 16.85 23.86 -10.01
N HIS A 46 17.30 24.85 -10.78
CA HIS A 46 18.51 24.72 -11.60
C HIS A 46 19.74 24.39 -10.75
N ALA A 47 19.97 25.12 -9.67
CA ALA A 47 21.11 24.86 -8.79
C ALA A 47 21.08 23.46 -8.16
N LEU A 48 19.90 22.95 -7.82
CA LEU A 48 19.71 21.59 -7.30
C LEU A 48 19.92 20.53 -8.39
N PHE A 49 19.41 20.78 -9.60
CA PHE A 49 19.53 19.90 -10.76
C PHE A 49 20.99 19.76 -11.23
N ASP A 50 21.74 20.87 -11.30
CA ASP A 50 23.16 20.87 -11.68
C ASP A 50 24.03 20.07 -10.69
N ARG A 51 23.62 20.01 -9.42
CA ARG A 51 24.33 19.32 -8.34
C ARG A 51 23.73 17.96 -8.00
N ILE A 52 22.76 17.49 -8.78
CA ILE A 52 21.97 16.31 -8.42
C ILE A 52 22.82 15.04 -8.32
N SER A 53 23.94 14.97 -9.06
CA SER A 53 24.91 13.88 -8.96
C SER A 53 25.54 13.73 -7.57
N ASN A 54 25.65 14.83 -6.81
CA ASN A 54 26.18 14.87 -5.45
C ASN A 54 25.07 14.81 -4.38
N MET A 55 23.81 14.82 -4.78
CA MET A 55 22.67 14.77 -3.87
C MET A 55 22.41 13.32 -3.43
N ASP A 56 22.05 13.12 -2.16
CA ASP A 56 21.61 11.82 -1.66
C ASP A 56 20.36 11.31 -2.40
N MET A 57 20.22 9.99 -2.58
CA MET A 57 19.11 9.39 -3.33
C MET A 57 17.74 9.74 -2.74
N GLU A 58 17.60 9.77 -1.41
CA GLU A 58 16.35 10.14 -0.75
C GLU A 58 15.99 11.61 -1.05
N CYS A 59 16.98 12.49 -1.08
CA CYS A 59 16.80 13.89 -1.45
C CYS A 59 16.41 14.04 -2.92
N ARG A 60 17.00 13.24 -3.83
CA ARG A 60 16.60 13.23 -5.25
C ARG A 60 15.14 12.81 -5.41
N THR A 61 14.72 11.73 -4.75
CA THR A 61 13.33 11.27 -4.78
C THR A 61 12.37 12.34 -4.24
N ARG A 62 12.71 13.02 -3.13
CA ARG A 62 11.89 14.13 -2.61
C ARG A 62 11.82 15.30 -3.59
N LEU A 63 12.93 15.64 -4.25
CA LEU A 63 12.96 16.69 -5.25
C LEU A 63 12.08 16.35 -6.45
N ILE A 64 12.16 15.11 -6.96
CA ILE A 64 11.29 14.60 -8.04
C ILE A 64 9.81 14.75 -7.65
N LEU A 65 9.43 14.20 -6.49
CA LEU A 65 8.04 14.21 -6.01
C LEU A 65 7.52 15.63 -5.78
N TRP A 66 8.34 16.50 -5.22
CA TRP A 66 8.00 17.90 -5.02
C TRP A 66 7.86 18.63 -6.36
N PHE A 67 8.81 18.44 -7.28
CA PHE A 67 8.88 19.18 -8.53
C PHE A 67 7.74 18.81 -9.47
N SER A 68 7.46 17.51 -9.65
CA SER A 68 6.32 17.05 -10.47
C SER A 68 4.99 17.56 -9.92
N HIS A 69 4.83 17.59 -8.59
CA HIS A 69 3.61 18.12 -7.96
C HIS A 69 3.55 19.65 -8.02
N HIS A 70 4.69 20.34 -7.97
CA HIS A 70 4.75 21.78 -8.19
C HIS A 70 4.30 22.12 -9.61
N LEU A 71 4.87 21.48 -10.63
CA LEU A 71 4.53 21.70 -12.03
C LEU A 71 3.05 21.40 -12.34
N SER A 72 2.46 20.37 -11.73
CA SER A 72 1.03 20.08 -11.90
C SER A 72 0.10 21.22 -11.43
N ASN A 73 0.58 22.11 -10.56
CA ASN A 73 -0.15 23.29 -10.09
C ASN A 73 0.07 24.53 -10.99
N PHE A 74 1.03 24.48 -11.90
CA PHE A 74 1.39 25.54 -12.85
C PHE A 74 1.31 25.06 -14.31
N GLN A 75 0.31 24.22 -14.61
CA GLN A 75 -0.01 23.75 -15.97
C GLN A 75 1.11 22.95 -16.65
N PHE A 76 2.02 22.35 -15.87
CA PHE A 76 3.17 21.57 -16.37
C PHE A 76 4.17 22.40 -17.18
N ILE A 77 4.24 23.72 -16.94
CA ILE A 77 5.12 24.62 -17.69
C ILE A 77 6.52 24.66 -17.04
N TRP A 78 7.52 24.30 -17.84
CA TRP A 78 8.95 24.41 -17.51
C TRP A 78 9.76 24.63 -18.81
N PRO A 79 10.89 25.36 -18.81
CA PRO A 79 11.75 25.50 -19.98
C PRO A 79 12.52 24.20 -20.25
N TRP A 80 11.83 23.17 -20.74
CA TRP A 80 12.38 21.84 -20.95
C TRP A 80 13.54 21.81 -21.93
N GLN A 81 13.58 22.75 -22.88
CA GLN A 81 14.65 22.84 -23.86
C GLN A 81 16.03 23.02 -23.21
N GLU A 82 16.10 23.66 -22.04
CA GLU A 82 17.35 23.83 -21.28
C GLU A 82 17.92 22.50 -20.77
N TRP A 83 17.08 21.48 -20.62
CA TRP A 83 17.46 20.14 -20.14
C TRP A 83 17.43 19.07 -21.23
N SER A 84 17.17 19.44 -22.49
CA SER A 84 17.12 18.50 -23.64
C SER A 84 18.39 17.64 -23.76
N TYR A 85 19.56 18.20 -23.42
CA TYR A 85 20.86 17.51 -23.47
C TYR A 85 20.93 16.22 -22.64
N VAL A 86 20.05 16.04 -21.64
CA VAL A 86 20.09 14.86 -20.78
C VAL A 86 19.77 13.56 -21.51
N LYS A 87 19.10 13.62 -22.68
CA LYS A 87 18.81 12.42 -23.48
C LYS A 87 20.08 11.69 -23.95
N ASP A 88 21.16 12.44 -24.15
CA ASP A 88 22.44 11.94 -24.64
C ASP A 88 23.33 11.42 -23.49
N LEU A 89 22.94 11.68 -22.24
CA LEU A 89 23.64 11.13 -21.07
C LEU A 89 23.35 9.63 -20.90
N PRO A 90 24.24 8.86 -20.24
CA PRO A 90 23.96 7.47 -19.89
C PRO A 90 22.63 7.30 -19.16
N LYS A 91 21.93 6.17 -19.36
CA LYS A 91 20.61 5.91 -18.74
C LYS A 91 20.59 6.06 -17.21
N TRP A 92 21.72 5.77 -16.56
CA TRP A 92 21.91 5.87 -15.11
C TRP A 92 22.36 7.26 -14.63
N ALA A 93 22.55 8.23 -15.53
CA ALA A 93 22.98 9.57 -15.16
C ALA A 93 21.90 10.27 -14.32
N PRO A 94 22.25 10.81 -13.13
CA PRO A 94 21.26 11.38 -12.20
C PRO A 94 20.35 12.46 -12.79
N GLN A 95 20.86 13.32 -13.68
CA GLN A 95 20.05 14.33 -14.38
C GLN A 95 19.04 13.72 -15.34
N ARG A 96 19.45 12.71 -16.12
CA ARG A 96 18.56 11.98 -17.03
C ARG A 96 17.47 11.24 -16.27
N VAL A 97 17.84 10.55 -15.20
CA VAL A 97 16.90 9.82 -14.32
C VAL A 97 15.92 10.80 -13.66
N PHE A 98 16.39 11.97 -13.23
CA PHE A 98 15.53 13.00 -12.67
C PHE A 98 14.45 13.46 -13.65
N VAL A 99 14.83 13.82 -14.88
CA VAL A 99 13.85 14.25 -15.90
C VAL A 99 12.88 13.11 -16.23
N GLN A 100 13.39 11.89 -16.44
CA GLN A 100 12.54 10.72 -16.71
C GLN A 100 11.53 10.46 -15.58
N GLU A 101 11.97 10.49 -14.32
CA GLU A 101 11.08 10.26 -13.17
C GLU A 101 10.11 11.43 -12.93
N VAL A 102 10.50 12.68 -13.22
CA VAL A 102 9.57 13.82 -13.16
C VAL A 102 8.47 13.64 -14.20
N LEU A 103 8.82 13.34 -15.45
CA LEU A 103 7.83 13.09 -16.53
C LEU A 103 6.91 11.90 -16.20
N GLU A 104 7.47 10.82 -15.65
CA GLU A 104 6.68 9.68 -15.15
C GLU A 104 5.66 10.12 -14.08
N ARG A 105 6.07 10.94 -13.12
CA ARG A 105 5.19 11.44 -12.06
C ARG A 105 4.15 12.43 -12.58
N GLU A 106 4.50 13.27 -13.54
CA GLU A 106 3.57 14.18 -14.20
C GLU A 106 2.50 13.44 -15.00
N VAL A 107 2.86 12.35 -15.70
CA VAL A 107 1.89 11.49 -16.39
C VAL A 107 0.94 10.85 -15.39
N ARG A 108 1.40 10.43 -14.21
CA ARG A 108 0.51 9.93 -13.13
C ARG A 108 -0.42 11.00 -12.56
N LEU A 109 -0.02 12.27 -12.59
CA LEU A 109 -0.81 13.42 -12.13
C LEU A 109 -1.72 14.00 -13.23
N SER A 110 -1.60 13.51 -14.47
CA SER A 110 -2.29 13.99 -15.65
C SER A 110 -2.59 12.82 -16.60
N TYR A 111 -2.47 13.03 -17.91
CA TYR A 111 -2.51 11.99 -18.94
C TYR A 111 -1.39 12.20 -19.94
N PHE A 112 -0.94 11.10 -20.57
CA PHE A 112 0.22 11.06 -21.45
C PHE A 112 0.25 12.20 -22.48
N GLU A 113 -0.85 12.41 -23.22
CA GLU A 113 -0.90 13.44 -24.28
C GLU A 113 -0.74 14.86 -23.73
N LYS A 114 -1.18 15.16 -22.49
CA LYS A 114 -0.98 16.47 -21.88
C LYS A 114 0.47 16.73 -21.54
N ILE A 115 1.17 15.73 -21.03
CA ILE A 115 2.59 15.85 -20.66
C ILE A 115 3.47 15.83 -21.91
N LYS A 116 3.10 15.05 -22.93
CA LYS A 116 3.72 15.14 -24.24
C LYS A 116 3.62 16.56 -24.81
N GLN A 117 2.46 17.19 -24.71
CA GLN A 117 2.28 18.58 -25.14
C GLN A 117 3.12 19.57 -24.32
N SER A 118 3.32 19.34 -23.02
CA SER A 118 4.08 20.28 -22.18
C SER A 118 5.57 20.30 -22.47
N ILE A 119 6.10 19.34 -23.23
CA ILE A 119 7.51 19.26 -23.65
C ILE A 119 7.68 19.50 -25.16
N GLU A 120 6.68 20.07 -25.85
CA GLU A 120 6.74 20.34 -27.30
C GLU A 120 7.93 21.25 -27.71
N ASP A 121 8.41 22.09 -26.79
CA ASP A 121 9.60 22.92 -26.98
C ASP A 121 10.92 22.14 -26.93
N ALA A 122 10.89 20.87 -26.49
CA ALA A 122 12.01 19.96 -26.30
C ALA A 122 11.66 18.53 -26.76
N ALA A 123 11.33 18.38 -28.05
CA ALA A 123 10.85 17.12 -28.63
C ALA A 123 11.80 15.92 -28.43
N GLU A 124 13.10 16.16 -28.21
CA GLU A 124 14.08 15.12 -27.87
C GLU A 124 13.76 14.39 -26.56
N LEU A 125 13.05 15.05 -25.63
CA LEU A 125 12.67 14.46 -24.34
C LEU A 125 11.48 13.50 -24.46
N GLU A 126 10.80 13.42 -25.61
CA GLU A 126 9.74 12.44 -25.84
C GLU A 126 10.22 11.00 -25.62
N GLU A 127 11.51 10.72 -25.90
CA GLU A 127 12.12 9.40 -25.65
C GLU A 127 12.24 9.05 -24.17
N LEU A 128 12.17 10.06 -23.28
CA LEU A 128 12.21 9.88 -21.83
C LEU A 128 10.81 9.83 -21.20
N LEU A 129 9.75 10.05 -21.97
CA LEU A 129 8.39 9.83 -21.48
C LEU A 129 8.21 8.35 -21.12
N PRO A 130 7.41 8.06 -20.07
CA PRO A 130 7.05 6.67 -19.81
C PRO A 130 6.28 6.08 -20.99
N PRO A 131 6.34 4.76 -21.20
CA PRO A 131 5.52 4.13 -22.23
C PRO A 131 4.04 4.41 -21.98
N LYS A 132 3.24 4.49 -23.06
CA LYS A 132 1.79 4.65 -22.92
C LYS A 132 1.23 3.52 -22.05
N ALA A 133 0.61 3.92 -20.94
CA ALA A 133 0.06 2.98 -19.98
C ALA A 133 -1.01 2.10 -20.63
N GLY A 134 -0.93 0.80 -20.38
CA GLY A 134 -1.88 -0.16 -20.92
C GLY A 134 -1.59 -1.58 -20.43
N PRO A 135 -2.59 -2.47 -20.51
CA PRO A 135 -2.42 -3.86 -20.17
C PRO A 135 -1.56 -4.58 -21.21
N ASN A 136 -0.70 -5.49 -20.75
CA ASN A 136 0.08 -6.39 -21.58
C ASN A 136 -0.36 -7.84 -21.29
N PHE A 137 -1.51 -8.22 -21.84
CA PHE A 137 -2.08 -9.54 -21.63
C PHE A 137 -1.32 -10.61 -22.42
N LYS A 138 -0.63 -11.50 -21.71
CA LYS A 138 0.34 -12.43 -22.33
C LYS A 138 -0.24 -13.51 -23.24
N PHE A 139 -1.55 -13.73 -23.22
CA PHE A 139 -2.20 -14.76 -24.04
C PHE A 139 -2.88 -14.21 -25.29
N HIS A 140 -2.78 -12.90 -25.56
CA HIS A 140 -3.04 -12.40 -26.92
C HIS A 140 -1.90 -12.87 -27.82
N SER A 141 -2.21 -13.57 -28.90
CA SER A 141 -1.21 -13.92 -29.91
C SER A 141 -0.92 -12.71 -30.78
N ASP A 142 0.34 -12.32 -30.81
CA ASP A 142 0.88 -11.59 -31.96
C ASP A 142 0.96 -12.60 -33.11
N GLU A 143 0.05 -12.44 -34.08
CA GLU A 143 0.13 -12.92 -35.47
C GLU A 143 0.02 -14.43 -35.79
N SER A 144 -0.08 -15.35 -34.83
CA SER A 144 -0.46 -16.75 -35.12
C SER A 144 -1.90 -17.03 -34.71
N ASN A 145 -2.73 -17.43 -35.69
CA ASN A 145 -4.15 -17.77 -35.54
C ASN A 145 -4.43 -19.03 -34.68
N GLU A 146 -3.45 -19.53 -33.93
CA GLU A 146 -3.65 -20.60 -32.97
C GLU A 146 -3.89 -20.02 -31.58
N SER A 147 -5.15 -20.14 -31.11
CA SER A 147 -5.50 -19.81 -29.74
C SER A 147 -4.66 -20.68 -28.80
N THR A 148 -3.69 -20.07 -28.12
CA THR A 148 -2.94 -20.73 -27.04
C THR A 148 -3.91 -21.33 -26.02
N ASP A 149 -3.54 -22.45 -25.40
CA ASP A 149 -4.40 -23.07 -24.39
C ASP A 149 -4.68 -22.12 -23.21
N GLY A 150 -3.74 -21.22 -22.90
CA GLY A 150 -3.95 -20.15 -21.93
C GLY A 150 -5.04 -19.14 -22.33
N LEU A 151 -5.14 -18.79 -23.61
CA LEU A 151 -6.23 -17.94 -24.11
C LEU A 151 -7.59 -18.63 -24.03
N LYS A 152 -7.65 -19.93 -24.34
CA LYS A 152 -8.89 -20.73 -24.22
C LYS A 152 -9.36 -20.78 -22.77
N LEU A 153 -8.47 -21.16 -21.86
CA LEU A 153 -8.77 -21.25 -20.43
C LEU A 153 -9.09 -19.87 -19.82
N SER A 154 -8.44 -18.80 -20.28
CA SER A 154 -8.81 -17.43 -19.89
C SER A 154 -10.24 -17.10 -20.30
N LYS A 155 -10.64 -17.41 -21.54
CA LYS A 155 -12.02 -17.19 -22.02
C LYS A 155 -13.04 -18.01 -21.22
N GLU A 156 -12.71 -19.26 -20.88
CA GLU A 156 -13.55 -20.11 -20.02
C GLU A 156 -13.71 -19.50 -18.62
N LEU A 157 -12.61 -19.07 -17.99
CA LEU A 157 -12.62 -18.43 -16.68
C LEU A 157 -13.45 -17.13 -16.68
N ILE A 158 -13.31 -16.31 -17.72
CA ILE A 158 -14.16 -15.12 -17.93
C ILE A 158 -15.64 -15.53 -18.00
N GLY A 159 -15.94 -16.62 -18.73
CA GLY A 159 -17.29 -17.19 -18.82
C GLY A 159 -17.85 -17.60 -17.45
N LEU A 160 -17.07 -18.31 -16.64
CA LEU A 160 -17.46 -18.72 -15.28
C LEU A 160 -17.73 -17.52 -14.37
N ILE A 161 -16.86 -16.50 -14.41
CA ILE A 161 -16.99 -15.26 -13.62
C ILE A 161 -18.22 -14.47 -14.04
N ARG A 162 -18.42 -14.26 -15.35
CA ARG A 162 -19.61 -13.55 -15.88
C ARG A 162 -20.90 -14.33 -15.62
N GLY A 163 -20.82 -15.66 -15.65
CA GLY A 163 -21.89 -16.58 -15.23
C GLY A 163 -22.14 -16.61 -13.72
N LYS A 164 -21.41 -15.79 -12.93
CA LYS A 164 -21.54 -15.67 -11.47
C LYS A 164 -21.41 -17.02 -10.73
N LYS A 165 -20.57 -17.92 -11.25
CA LYS A 165 -20.22 -19.16 -10.55
C LYS A 165 -19.57 -18.83 -9.21
N SER A 166 -19.77 -19.72 -8.23
CA SER A 166 -19.21 -19.51 -6.90
C SER A 166 -17.68 -19.61 -6.96
N THR A 167 -17.00 -18.93 -6.03
CA THR A 167 -15.52 -19.02 -5.93
C THR A 167 -15.07 -20.47 -5.74
N TYR A 168 -15.87 -21.29 -5.04
CA TYR A 168 -15.59 -22.72 -4.84
C TYR A 168 -15.62 -23.51 -6.16
N ASP A 169 -16.66 -23.31 -6.98
CA ASP A 169 -16.77 -23.99 -8.28
C ASP A 169 -15.61 -23.64 -9.21
N ILE A 170 -15.15 -22.38 -9.17
CA ILE A 170 -14.01 -21.93 -9.96
C ILE A 170 -12.72 -22.57 -9.45
N ILE A 171 -12.53 -22.69 -8.13
CA ILE A 171 -11.36 -23.38 -7.55
C ILE A 171 -11.34 -24.84 -8.01
N LEU A 172 -12.47 -25.55 -7.91
CA LEU A 172 -12.58 -26.93 -8.39
C LEU A 172 -12.26 -27.04 -9.88
N TRP A 173 -12.78 -26.15 -10.71
CA TRP A 173 -12.44 -26.12 -12.14
C TRP A 173 -10.94 -25.94 -12.38
N VAL A 174 -10.26 -25.07 -11.64
CA VAL A 174 -8.80 -24.90 -11.73
C VAL A 174 -8.07 -26.19 -11.32
N GLU A 175 -8.45 -26.79 -10.19
CA GLU A 175 -7.84 -28.00 -9.64
C GLU A 175 -8.05 -29.25 -10.51
N GLU A 176 -9.19 -29.36 -11.18
CA GLU A 176 -9.53 -30.54 -11.99
C GLU A 176 -9.14 -30.39 -13.46
N GLN A 177 -9.18 -29.17 -14.02
CA GLN A 177 -9.00 -28.97 -15.46
C GLN A 177 -7.64 -28.41 -15.85
N ILE A 178 -7.05 -27.52 -15.04
CA ILE A 178 -5.81 -26.82 -15.41
C ILE A 178 -4.60 -27.48 -14.74
N ILE A 179 -4.62 -27.61 -13.41
CA ILE A 179 -3.45 -28.09 -12.65
C ILE A 179 -2.95 -29.47 -13.14
N PRO A 180 -3.82 -30.48 -13.38
CA PRO A 180 -3.36 -31.81 -13.77
C PRO A 180 -2.73 -31.86 -15.17
N LYS A 181 -3.12 -30.94 -16.07
CA LYS A 181 -2.66 -30.93 -17.47
C LYS A 181 -1.45 -30.04 -17.68
N ASN A 182 -1.41 -28.89 -17.01
CA ASN A 182 -0.45 -27.82 -17.28
C ASN A 182 0.43 -27.45 -16.07
N GLY A 183 0.10 -27.96 -14.87
CA GLY A 183 0.80 -27.63 -13.63
C GLY A 183 0.30 -26.36 -12.94
N THR A 184 0.68 -26.21 -11.67
CA THR A 184 0.22 -25.11 -10.80
C THR A 184 0.73 -23.75 -11.22
N GLU A 185 1.97 -23.65 -11.71
CA GLU A 185 2.55 -22.38 -12.19
C GLU A 185 1.75 -21.82 -13.36
N PHE A 186 1.43 -22.67 -14.34
CA PHE A 186 0.59 -22.30 -15.48
C PHE A 186 -0.83 -21.91 -15.04
N ALA A 187 -1.40 -22.62 -14.07
CA ALA A 187 -2.72 -22.29 -13.52
C ALA A 187 -2.74 -20.91 -12.85
N LEU A 188 -1.73 -20.60 -12.02
CA LEU A 188 -1.54 -19.28 -11.42
C LEU A 188 -1.44 -18.21 -12.51
N ASP A 189 -0.69 -18.52 -13.55
CA ASP A 189 -0.44 -17.65 -14.68
C ASP A 189 -1.69 -17.32 -15.50
N VAL A 190 -2.56 -18.30 -15.75
CA VAL A 190 -3.86 -18.09 -16.40
C VAL A 190 -4.77 -17.25 -15.49
N VAL A 191 -4.96 -17.70 -14.25
CA VAL A 191 -5.87 -17.04 -13.30
C VAL A 191 -5.46 -15.59 -13.04
N SER A 192 -4.19 -15.34 -12.74
CA SER A 192 -3.70 -14.00 -12.43
C SER A 192 -3.84 -13.04 -13.61
N GLN A 193 -3.42 -13.45 -14.81
CA GLN A 193 -3.54 -12.61 -16.02
C GLN A 193 -4.99 -12.32 -16.36
N THR A 194 -5.87 -13.32 -16.32
CA THR A 194 -7.30 -13.14 -16.60
C THR A 194 -7.94 -12.17 -15.60
N LEU A 195 -7.65 -12.31 -14.30
CA LEU A 195 -8.22 -11.43 -13.28
C LEU A 195 -7.68 -9.98 -13.42
N LEU A 196 -6.39 -9.82 -13.72
CA LEU A 196 -5.80 -8.50 -14.00
C LEU A 196 -6.43 -7.86 -15.25
N ASP A 197 -6.71 -8.65 -16.29
CA ASP A 197 -7.38 -8.21 -17.51
C ASP A 197 -8.82 -7.77 -17.29
N MET A 198 -9.59 -8.56 -16.55
CA MET A 198 -10.94 -8.18 -16.14
C MET A 198 -10.97 -6.92 -15.26
N GLY A 199 -9.89 -6.67 -14.50
CA GLY A 199 -9.73 -5.51 -13.62
C GLY A 199 -9.06 -4.29 -14.27
N SER A 200 -8.63 -4.37 -15.54
CA SER A 200 -7.71 -3.41 -16.15
C SER A 200 -8.28 -2.01 -16.41
N LYS A 201 -9.61 -1.88 -16.45
CA LYS A 201 -10.30 -0.64 -16.82
C LYS A 201 -10.06 0.52 -15.85
N SER A 202 -9.98 0.26 -14.55
CA SER A 202 -9.66 1.28 -13.55
C SER A 202 -9.22 0.66 -12.23
N PHE A 203 -8.69 1.49 -11.32
CA PHE A 203 -8.20 1.03 -10.03
C PHE A 203 -9.31 0.35 -9.21
N THR A 204 -10.54 0.88 -9.28
CA THR A 204 -11.70 0.29 -8.61
C THR A 204 -12.09 -1.07 -9.18
N HIS A 205 -11.99 -1.26 -10.50
CA HIS A 205 -12.26 -2.56 -11.12
C HIS A 205 -11.23 -3.60 -10.65
N LEU A 206 -9.94 -3.25 -10.65
CA LEU A 206 -8.89 -4.11 -10.14
C LEU A 206 -9.13 -4.51 -8.68
N VAL A 207 -9.39 -3.54 -7.80
CA VAL A 207 -9.68 -3.80 -6.38
C VAL A 207 -10.88 -4.73 -6.24
N THR A 208 -11.98 -4.46 -6.95
CA THR A 208 -13.21 -5.26 -6.89
C THR A 208 -12.97 -6.71 -7.31
N ILE A 209 -12.22 -6.93 -8.38
CA ILE A 209 -11.90 -8.27 -8.87
C ILE A 209 -10.99 -9.01 -7.89
N LEU A 210 -9.92 -8.37 -7.42
CA LEU A 210 -9.00 -8.97 -6.45
C LEU A 210 -9.69 -9.30 -5.13
N GLU A 211 -10.56 -8.43 -4.62
CA GLU A 211 -11.30 -8.67 -3.38
C GLU A 211 -12.25 -9.87 -3.49
N ARG A 212 -12.96 -9.99 -4.62
CA ARG A 212 -13.93 -11.05 -4.84
C ARG A 212 -13.27 -12.42 -5.06
N TYR A 213 -12.14 -12.44 -5.76
CA TYR A 213 -11.51 -13.66 -6.24
C TYR A 213 -10.15 -13.97 -5.57
N ASN A 214 -9.77 -13.24 -4.51
CA ASN A 214 -8.52 -13.47 -3.77
C ASN A 214 -8.32 -14.93 -3.35
N LYS A 215 -9.37 -15.62 -2.90
CA LYS A 215 -9.28 -17.03 -2.44
C LYS A 215 -8.76 -17.98 -3.52
N ILE A 216 -9.03 -17.71 -4.80
CA ILE A 216 -8.52 -18.51 -5.92
C ILE A 216 -7.01 -18.33 -6.01
N ILE A 217 -6.54 -17.08 -5.98
CA ILE A 217 -5.09 -16.76 -6.00
C ILE A 217 -4.41 -17.32 -4.74
N SER A 218 -5.01 -17.18 -3.55
CA SER A 218 -4.45 -17.70 -2.29
C SER A 218 -4.24 -19.22 -2.34
N LYS A 219 -5.15 -19.96 -2.99
CA LYS A 219 -5.03 -21.42 -3.13
C LYS A 219 -3.88 -21.81 -4.06
N LEU A 220 -3.61 -21.01 -5.08
CA LEU A 220 -2.51 -21.20 -6.05
C LEU A 220 -1.16 -20.66 -5.55
N CYS A 221 -1.14 -19.82 -4.52
CA CYS A 221 0.08 -19.25 -3.93
C CYS A 221 0.31 -19.70 -2.47
N PRO A 222 0.55 -21.01 -2.21
CA PRO A 222 0.73 -21.51 -0.85
C PRO A 222 2.09 -21.14 -0.23
N ASN A 223 3.10 -20.84 -1.05
CA ASN A 223 4.48 -20.58 -0.63
C ASN A 223 5.05 -19.30 -1.26
N GLU A 224 6.25 -18.89 -0.84
CA GLU A 224 6.89 -17.67 -1.32
C GLU A 224 7.29 -17.72 -2.80
N GLU A 225 7.69 -18.89 -3.32
CA GLU A 225 8.08 -19.06 -4.72
C GLU A 225 6.91 -18.72 -5.67
N MET A 226 5.71 -19.24 -5.37
CA MET A 226 4.50 -18.91 -6.12
C MET A 226 4.10 -17.44 -5.96
N GLN A 227 4.37 -16.82 -4.80
CA GLN A 227 4.16 -15.38 -4.63
C GLN A 227 5.10 -14.55 -5.51
N LEU A 228 6.37 -14.96 -5.66
CA LEU A 228 7.32 -14.32 -6.58
C LEU A 228 6.87 -14.48 -8.03
N LEU A 229 6.39 -15.65 -8.43
CA LEU A 229 5.81 -15.88 -9.76
C LEU A 229 4.60 -14.98 -10.02
N LEU A 230 3.69 -14.86 -9.05
CA LEU A 230 2.55 -13.94 -9.15
C LEU A 230 3.03 -12.49 -9.35
N MET A 231 4.02 -12.03 -8.59
CA MET A 231 4.59 -10.69 -8.73
C MET A 231 5.24 -10.46 -10.10
N ASN A 232 5.96 -11.46 -10.63
CA ASN A 232 6.51 -11.42 -11.98
C ASN A 232 5.40 -11.31 -13.03
N GLY A 233 4.31 -12.09 -12.88
CA GLY A 233 3.14 -12.01 -13.75
C GLY A 233 2.47 -10.63 -13.71
N VAL A 234 2.30 -10.05 -12.52
CA VAL A 234 1.76 -8.68 -12.34
C VAL A 234 2.67 -7.64 -13.01
N SER A 235 3.99 -7.74 -12.79
CA SER A 235 4.97 -6.84 -13.37
C SER A 235 5.01 -6.91 -14.90
N ALA A 236 4.93 -8.12 -15.47
CA ALA A 236 4.90 -8.34 -16.91
C ALA A 236 3.59 -7.82 -17.53
N TYR A 237 2.46 -8.00 -16.84
CA TYR A 237 1.16 -7.51 -17.28
C TYR A 237 1.09 -5.98 -17.29
N TRP A 238 1.62 -5.33 -16.25
CA TRP A 238 1.68 -3.88 -16.14
C TRP A 238 3.06 -3.32 -16.49
N LYS A 239 3.78 -3.94 -17.44
CA LYS A 239 5.16 -3.54 -17.81
C LYS A 239 5.27 -2.06 -18.22
N ASN A 240 4.19 -1.52 -18.81
CA ASN A 240 4.11 -0.13 -19.27
C ASN A 240 3.44 0.80 -18.23
N SER A 241 3.17 0.34 -17.02
CA SER A 241 2.58 1.16 -15.96
C SER A 241 3.20 0.83 -14.60
N THR A 242 4.18 1.63 -14.22
CA THR A 242 4.83 1.52 -12.91
C THR A 242 3.83 1.78 -11.78
N GLN A 243 2.93 2.76 -11.95
CA GLN A 243 1.85 3.08 -11.02
C GLN A 243 0.95 1.87 -10.79
N MET A 244 0.53 1.19 -11.88
CA MET A 244 -0.41 0.08 -11.74
C MET A 244 0.23 -1.18 -11.20
N THR A 245 1.50 -1.41 -11.51
CA THR A 245 2.26 -2.45 -10.81
C THR A 245 2.28 -2.18 -9.30
N ALA A 246 2.64 -0.97 -8.89
CA ALA A 246 2.76 -0.63 -7.47
C ALA A 246 1.41 -0.76 -6.74
N ILE A 247 0.32 -0.29 -7.35
CA ILE A 247 -1.04 -0.42 -6.81
C ILE A 247 -1.46 -1.88 -6.72
N ALA A 248 -1.24 -2.69 -7.75
CA ALA A 248 -1.63 -4.10 -7.76
C ALA A 248 -0.91 -4.88 -6.65
N ILE A 249 0.41 -4.72 -6.53
CA ILE A 249 1.21 -5.37 -5.47
C ILE A 249 0.75 -4.88 -4.09
N ASP A 250 0.52 -3.57 -3.91
CA ASP A 250 0.05 -2.99 -2.65
C ASP A 250 -1.31 -3.57 -2.20
N ARG A 251 -2.22 -3.81 -3.16
CA ARG A 251 -3.52 -4.43 -2.91
C ARG A 251 -3.40 -5.92 -2.63
N MET A 252 -2.59 -6.64 -3.38
CA MET A 252 -2.32 -8.06 -3.13
C MET A 252 -1.69 -8.29 -1.75
N MET A 253 -0.79 -7.41 -1.31
CA MET A 253 -0.28 -7.38 0.08
C MET A 253 -1.41 -7.16 1.08
N GLY A 254 -2.30 -6.18 0.82
CA GLY A 254 -3.46 -5.88 1.68
C GLY A 254 -4.42 -7.07 1.85
N TYR A 255 -4.66 -7.82 0.77
CA TYR A 255 -5.45 -9.05 0.79
C TYR A 255 -4.68 -10.29 1.27
N ARG A 256 -3.42 -10.13 1.70
CA ARG A 256 -2.54 -11.22 2.15
C ARG A 256 -2.31 -12.30 1.09
N LEU A 257 -2.35 -11.91 -0.19
CA LEU A 257 -1.99 -12.77 -1.32
C LEU A 257 -0.47 -12.89 -1.48
N ILE A 258 0.24 -11.83 -1.08
CA ILE A 258 1.69 -11.73 -1.13
C ILE A 258 2.15 -11.24 0.24
N SER A 259 3.19 -11.87 0.77
CA SER A 259 3.83 -11.49 2.03
C SER A 259 4.81 -10.33 1.87
N ASN A 260 5.08 -9.62 2.96
CA ASN A 260 6.07 -8.55 2.98
C ASN A 260 7.46 -9.06 2.58
N LEU A 261 7.81 -10.26 3.04
CA LEU A 261 9.08 -10.91 2.74
C LEU A 261 9.20 -11.26 1.26
N ALA A 262 8.13 -11.80 0.65
CA ALA A 262 8.10 -12.04 -0.79
C ALA A 262 8.30 -10.74 -1.58
N ILE A 263 7.73 -9.61 -1.13
CA ILE A 263 7.96 -8.30 -1.78
C ILE A 263 9.43 -7.90 -1.69
N VAL A 264 10.06 -8.04 -0.51
CA VAL A 264 11.49 -7.75 -0.34
C VAL A 264 12.33 -8.63 -1.27
N LYS A 265 12.11 -9.95 -1.26
CA LYS A 265 12.80 -10.91 -2.14
C LYS A 265 12.61 -10.58 -3.61
N TRP A 266 11.40 -10.19 -4.01
CA TRP A 266 11.10 -9.79 -5.38
C TRP A 266 11.83 -8.51 -5.78
N VAL A 267 11.81 -7.46 -4.94
CA VAL A 267 12.51 -6.20 -5.19
C VAL A 267 14.00 -6.45 -5.40
N PHE A 268 14.63 -7.29 -4.58
CA PHE A 268 16.05 -7.64 -4.69
C PHE A 268 16.35 -8.82 -5.64
N SER A 269 15.36 -9.28 -6.40
CA SER A 269 15.58 -10.34 -7.38
C SER A 269 16.43 -9.85 -8.55
N PRO A 270 17.18 -10.75 -9.23
CA PRO A 270 18.03 -10.38 -10.36
C PRO A 270 17.29 -9.60 -11.47
N ALA A 271 15.99 -9.84 -11.66
CA ALA A 271 15.16 -9.17 -12.66
C ALA A 271 14.97 -7.65 -12.42
N ASN A 272 15.22 -7.17 -11.20
CA ASN A 272 15.00 -5.77 -10.82
C ASN A 272 16.29 -4.98 -10.60
N VAL A 273 17.46 -5.64 -10.55
CA VAL A 273 18.75 -4.99 -10.22
C VAL A 273 19.08 -3.84 -11.16
N GLU A 274 18.84 -4.02 -12.47
CA GLU A 274 19.09 -2.97 -13.47
C GLU A 274 18.19 -1.74 -13.28
N GLN A 275 17.05 -1.87 -12.58
CA GLN A 275 16.11 -0.78 -12.35
C GLN A 275 16.50 0.12 -11.17
N PHE A 276 17.38 -0.33 -10.27
CA PHE A 276 17.65 0.37 -9.00
C PHE A 276 18.20 1.79 -9.16
N HIS A 277 18.91 2.05 -10.25
CA HIS A 277 19.52 3.35 -10.53
C HIS A 277 18.76 4.17 -11.57
N VAL A 278 17.76 3.59 -12.23
CA VAL A 278 17.05 4.22 -13.36
C VAL A 278 15.55 4.35 -13.14
N SER A 279 15.00 3.75 -12.08
CA SER A 279 13.59 3.90 -11.74
C SER A 279 13.33 3.89 -10.24
N ASP A 280 12.35 4.70 -9.81
CA ASP A 280 11.83 4.70 -8.44
C ASP A 280 10.85 3.54 -8.16
N ARG A 281 10.35 2.84 -9.19
CA ARG A 281 9.36 1.75 -9.06
C ARG A 281 9.69 0.70 -7.99
N PRO A 282 10.87 0.03 -7.98
CA PRO A 282 11.18 -0.98 -6.97
C PRO A 282 11.21 -0.37 -5.56
N TRP A 283 11.71 0.86 -5.43
CA TRP A 283 11.80 1.57 -4.17
C TRP A 283 10.44 2.04 -3.66
N GLU A 284 9.53 2.48 -4.54
CA GLU A 284 8.14 2.81 -4.21
C GLU A 284 7.40 1.60 -3.65
N ILE A 285 7.55 0.44 -4.30
CA ILE A 285 6.94 -0.82 -3.85
C ILE A 285 7.49 -1.21 -2.47
N LEU A 286 8.82 -1.14 -2.29
CA LEU A 286 9.46 -1.46 -1.01
C LEU A 286 9.02 -0.50 0.10
N ARG A 287 9.03 0.81 -0.15
CA ARG A 287 8.58 1.84 0.81
C ARG A 287 7.12 1.64 1.21
N ASN A 288 6.24 1.29 0.26
CA ASN A 288 4.84 0.99 0.55
C ASN A 288 4.70 -0.23 1.46
N ALA A 289 5.42 -1.31 1.18
CA ALA A 289 5.40 -2.53 1.98
C ALA A 289 5.91 -2.30 3.41
N VAL A 290 7.05 -1.63 3.56
CA VAL A 290 7.64 -1.28 4.87
C VAL A 290 6.70 -0.36 5.65
N SER A 291 6.20 0.71 5.02
CA SER A 291 5.33 1.69 5.68
C SER A 291 4.03 1.07 6.15
N LYS A 292 3.37 0.26 5.31
CA LYS A 292 2.12 -0.42 5.67
C LYS A 292 2.34 -1.47 6.77
N THR A 293 3.48 -2.16 6.77
CA THR A 293 3.86 -3.09 7.85
C THR A 293 4.10 -2.37 9.16
N TYR A 294 4.86 -1.28 9.13
CA TYR A 294 5.12 -0.44 10.30
C TYR A 294 3.81 0.12 10.87
N ASN A 295 2.95 0.70 10.03
CA ASN A 295 1.67 1.25 10.45
C ASN A 295 0.79 0.18 11.09
N ARG A 296 0.67 -1.01 10.47
CA ARG A 296 -0.06 -2.16 11.04
C ARG A 296 0.44 -2.54 12.44
N ILE A 297 1.76 -2.63 12.62
CA ILE A 297 2.37 -2.98 13.91
C ILE A 297 2.18 -1.86 14.94
N SER A 298 2.37 -0.61 14.53
CA SER A 298 2.15 0.57 15.38
C SER A 298 0.70 0.63 15.88
N ASP A 299 -0.27 0.45 14.98
CA ASP A 299 -1.69 0.52 15.32
C ASP A 299 -2.09 -0.63 16.24
N LEU A 300 -1.64 -1.87 15.96
CA LEU A 300 -1.84 -3.00 16.88
C LEU A 300 -1.26 -2.74 18.28
N ARG A 301 -0.07 -2.14 18.37
CA ARG A 301 0.54 -1.77 19.66
C ARG A 301 -0.29 -0.74 20.42
N LYS A 302 -0.80 0.28 19.73
CA LYS A 302 -1.68 1.30 20.32
C LYS A 302 -3.00 0.69 20.81
N GLU A 303 -3.61 -0.17 20.00
CA GLU A 303 -4.84 -0.89 20.35
C GLU A 303 -4.63 -1.77 21.59
N ILE A 304 -3.56 -2.56 21.62
CA ILE A 304 -3.20 -3.39 22.79
C ILE A 304 -2.98 -2.52 24.03
N GLN A 305 -2.30 -1.38 23.90
CA GLN A 305 -2.09 -0.47 25.03
C GLN A 305 -3.41 0.11 25.54
N SER A 306 -4.33 0.47 24.62
CA SER A 306 -5.67 0.95 24.97
C SER A 306 -6.47 -0.13 25.69
N LEU A 307 -6.50 -1.35 25.16
CA LEU A 307 -7.18 -2.51 25.75
C LEU A 307 -6.64 -2.85 27.13
N LYS A 308 -5.32 -2.80 27.34
CA LYS A 308 -4.71 -3.00 28.67
C LYS A 308 -5.19 -1.98 29.69
N LYS A 309 -5.29 -0.70 29.31
CA LYS A 309 -5.82 0.35 30.19
C LYS A 309 -7.30 0.12 30.49
N GLY A 310 -8.10 -0.20 29.46
CA GLY A 310 -9.52 -0.52 29.63
C GLY A 310 -9.74 -1.71 30.56
N LEU A 311 -8.95 -2.78 30.37
CA LEU A 311 -9.02 -3.99 31.21
C LEU A 311 -8.68 -3.69 32.68
N GLN A 312 -7.69 -2.84 32.94
CA GLN A 312 -7.35 -2.43 34.30
C GLN A 312 -8.54 -1.73 34.99
N VAL A 313 -9.18 -0.78 34.29
CA VAL A 313 -10.36 -0.07 34.79
C VAL A 313 -11.54 -1.03 35.00
N ALA A 314 -11.77 -1.97 34.07
CA ALA A 314 -12.81 -2.97 34.20
C ALA A 314 -12.58 -3.90 35.40
N LYS A 315 -11.33 -4.32 35.64
CA LYS A 315 -10.94 -5.12 36.83
C LYS A 315 -11.20 -4.38 38.13
N GLU A 316 -10.87 -3.09 38.19
CA GLU A 316 -11.14 -2.24 39.35
C GLU A 316 -12.64 -2.07 39.62
N ALA A 317 -13.44 -1.87 38.57
CA ALA A 317 -14.90 -1.78 38.67
C ALA A 317 -15.54 -3.12 39.08
N SER A 318 -15.09 -4.23 38.50
CA SER A 318 -15.48 -5.60 38.82
C SER A 318 -15.18 -5.93 40.29
N ALA A 319 -13.98 -5.58 40.78
CA ALA A 319 -13.61 -5.75 42.19
C ALA A 319 -14.46 -4.88 43.13
N LYS A 320 -14.72 -3.62 42.76
CA LYS A 320 -15.56 -2.70 43.53
C LYS A 320 -17.00 -3.23 43.63
N ASN A 321 -17.60 -3.63 42.51
CA ASN A 321 -18.96 -4.17 42.48
C ASN A 321 -19.08 -5.47 43.29
N ARG A 322 -18.06 -6.35 43.22
CA ARG A 322 -18.00 -7.56 44.06
C ARG A 322 -17.96 -7.23 45.55
N LYS A 323 -17.13 -6.26 45.93
CA LYS A 323 -17.05 -5.79 47.32
C LYS A 323 -18.38 -5.20 47.81
N GLU A 324 -19.04 -4.35 47.01
CA GLU A 324 -20.36 -3.79 47.34
C GLU A 324 -21.44 -4.87 47.49
N LEU A 325 -21.39 -5.92 46.66
CA LEU A 325 -22.30 -7.06 46.76
C LEU A 325 -22.04 -7.89 48.03
N GLU A 326 -20.79 -8.13 48.37
CA GLU A 326 -20.38 -8.87 49.57
C GLU A 326 -20.76 -8.11 50.85
N GLU A 327 -20.51 -6.80 50.89
CA GLU A 327 -20.95 -5.91 51.97
C GLU A 327 -22.48 -5.97 52.13
N ALA A 328 -23.25 -5.85 51.05
CA ALA A 328 -24.71 -5.95 51.10
C ALA A 328 -25.22 -7.34 51.55
N LYS A 329 -24.54 -8.43 51.17
CA LYS A 329 -24.88 -9.79 51.61
C LYS A 329 -24.55 -10.03 53.08
N SER A 330 -23.41 -9.53 53.56
CA SER A 330 -22.99 -9.66 54.97
C SER A 330 -23.93 -8.92 55.94
N VAL A 331 -24.46 -7.76 55.53
CA VAL A 331 -25.47 -7.01 56.30
C VAL A 331 -26.76 -7.83 56.46
N LEU A 332 -27.11 -8.68 55.50
CA LEU A 332 -28.25 -9.59 55.61
C LEU A 332 -28.01 -10.75 56.58
N GLU A 333 -26.83 -11.37 56.57
CA GLU A 333 -26.48 -12.47 57.51
C GLU A 333 -26.47 -12.01 58.97
N ILE A 334 -26.04 -10.78 59.26
CA ILE A 334 -26.02 -10.22 60.62
C ILE A 334 -27.44 -9.95 61.15
N VAL A 335 -28.43 -9.82 60.27
CA VAL A 335 -29.82 -9.45 60.62
C VAL A 335 -30.70 -10.66 61.00
N GLU A 336 -30.21 -11.90 60.92
CA GLU A 336 -30.94 -13.10 61.38
C GLU A 336 -31.21 -13.17 62.91
N GLY A 337 -30.94 -12.09 63.68
CA GLY A 337 -31.13 -12.05 65.13
C GLY A 337 -31.90 -10.87 65.75
N GLN A 338 -32.20 -9.77 65.04
CA GLN A 338 -32.95 -8.62 65.60
C GLN A 338 -33.78 -7.85 64.54
N PRO A 339 -34.92 -7.22 64.92
CA PRO A 339 -35.85 -6.62 63.97
C PRO A 339 -35.36 -5.25 63.47
N ALA A 340 -34.79 -5.21 62.27
CA ALA A 340 -34.51 -3.99 61.50
C ALA A 340 -34.87 -4.21 60.02
N PRO A 341 -35.14 -3.16 59.22
CA PRO A 341 -35.91 -3.27 58.00
C PRO A 341 -35.14 -4.07 56.94
N ALA A 342 -35.67 -5.23 56.57
CA ALA A 342 -35.10 -6.12 55.57
C ALA A 342 -34.65 -5.34 54.32
N GLU A 343 -33.37 -5.41 53.97
CA GLU A 343 -32.92 -4.89 52.68
C GLU A 343 -33.69 -5.59 51.56
N ARG A 344 -34.25 -4.79 50.63
CA ARG A 344 -35.18 -5.29 49.63
C ARG A 344 -34.46 -6.28 48.69
N PRO A 345 -35.01 -7.49 48.44
CA PRO A 345 -34.45 -8.48 47.50
C PRO A 345 -34.12 -7.92 46.10
N GLY A 346 -34.82 -6.86 45.68
CA GLY A 346 -34.55 -6.15 44.44
C GLY A 346 -33.20 -5.42 44.40
N ARG A 347 -32.63 -4.99 45.54
CA ARG A 347 -31.31 -4.34 45.61
C ARG A 347 -30.19 -5.37 45.37
N ILE A 348 -30.26 -6.55 45.99
CA ILE A 348 -29.30 -7.63 45.78
C ILE A 348 -29.30 -8.09 44.32
N ARG A 349 -30.49 -8.37 43.74
CA ARG A 349 -30.58 -8.76 42.32
C ARG A 349 -29.99 -7.72 41.38
N ARG A 350 -30.11 -6.43 41.73
CA ARG A 350 -29.50 -5.33 40.96
C ARG A 350 -27.97 -5.34 41.07
N LEU A 351 -27.42 -5.55 42.27
CA LEU A 351 -25.98 -5.66 42.49
C LEU A 351 -25.40 -6.92 41.82
N GLU A 352 -26.10 -8.05 41.86
CA GLU A 352 -25.73 -9.27 41.13
C GLU A 352 -25.70 -9.03 39.61
N SER A 353 -26.68 -8.30 39.07
CA SER A 353 -26.67 -7.89 37.67
C SER A 353 -25.50 -6.95 37.34
N HIS A 354 -25.13 -6.03 38.24
CA HIS A 354 -24.00 -5.12 38.03
C HIS A 354 -22.66 -5.86 38.06
N VAL A 355 -22.48 -6.82 38.97
CA VAL A 355 -21.30 -7.70 39.02
C VAL A 355 -21.19 -8.50 37.72
N LYS A 356 -22.28 -9.15 37.31
CA LYS A 356 -22.29 -9.94 36.07
C LYS A 356 -21.92 -9.10 34.85
N ASN A 357 -22.50 -7.92 34.70
CA ASN A 357 -22.20 -7.03 33.58
C ASN A 357 -20.72 -6.58 33.58
N ALA A 358 -20.16 -6.30 34.76
CA ALA A 358 -18.75 -5.90 34.89
C ALA A 358 -17.80 -7.08 34.59
N GLU A 359 -18.15 -8.30 35.01
CA GLU A 359 -17.39 -9.52 34.68
C GLU A 359 -17.47 -9.86 33.17
N ASP A 360 -18.63 -9.67 32.55
CA ASP A 360 -18.79 -9.82 31.10
C ASP A 360 -17.95 -8.79 30.33
N GLU A 361 -17.93 -7.52 30.77
CA GLU A 361 -17.07 -6.48 30.20
C GLU A 361 -15.58 -6.81 30.36
N GLU A 362 -15.16 -7.25 31.55
CA GLU A 362 -13.79 -7.72 31.82
C GLU A 362 -13.39 -8.85 30.85
N ARG A 363 -14.22 -9.88 30.73
CA ARG A 363 -13.96 -11.03 29.85
C ARG A 363 -13.84 -10.62 28.38
N THR A 364 -14.75 -9.78 27.88
CA THR A 364 -14.71 -9.35 26.47
C THR A 364 -13.45 -8.54 26.14
N LEU A 365 -12.95 -7.75 27.10
CA LEU A 365 -11.69 -7.03 26.97
C LEU A 365 -10.48 -7.97 27.03
N GLU A 366 -10.50 -9.01 27.87
CA GLU A 366 -9.45 -10.04 27.91
C GLU A 366 -9.38 -10.82 26.59
N GLU A 367 -10.50 -11.31 26.08
CA GLU A 367 -10.57 -12.02 24.79
C GLU A 367 -10.06 -11.15 23.63
N SER A 368 -10.45 -9.87 23.61
CA SER A 368 -9.98 -8.90 22.61
C SER A 368 -8.48 -8.64 22.71
N LEU A 369 -7.94 -8.54 23.94
CA LEU A 369 -6.52 -8.33 24.19
C LEU A 369 -5.69 -9.55 23.75
N GLU A 370 -6.17 -10.76 24.04
CA GLU A 370 -5.54 -12.00 23.62
C GLU A 370 -5.52 -12.11 22.09
N ALA A 371 -6.66 -11.90 21.42
CA ALA A 371 -6.76 -11.94 19.97
C ALA A 371 -5.79 -10.95 19.29
N LYS A 372 -5.69 -9.72 19.81
CA LYS A 372 -4.75 -8.71 19.31
C LYS A 372 -3.30 -9.08 19.61
N GLY A 373 -3.02 -9.68 20.77
CA GLY A 373 -1.72 -10.23 21.13
C GLY A 373 -1.24 -11.29 20.14
N VAL A 374 -2.11 -12.23 19.77
CA VAL A 374 -1.84 -13.26 18.74
C VAL A 374 -1.55 -12.62 17.38
N LEU A 375 -2.33 -11.60 16.98
CA LEU A 375 -2.08 -10.87 15.73
C LEU A 375 -0.73 -10.17 15.72
N LEU A 376 -0.34 -9.54 16.84
CA LEU A 376 0.97 -8.88 16.96
C LEU A 376 2.11 -9.91 16.93
N ALA A 377 1.97 -11.04 17.62
CA ALA A 377 2.95 -12.12 17.59
C ALA A 377 3.15 -12.66 16.17
N ARG A 378 2.05 -12.90 15.45
CA ARG A 378 2.10 -13.31 14.03
C ARG A 378 2.77 -12.26 13.14
N ALA A 379 2.45 -10.98 13.32
CA ALA A 379 3.09 -9.90 12.56
C ALA A 379 4.61 -9.83 12.81
N HIS A 380 5.04 -10.11 14.04
CA HIS A 380 6.44 -10.22 14.39
C HIS A 380 7.10 -11.45 13.77
N GLU A 381 6.44 -12.60 13.79
CA GLU A 381 6.96 -13.81 13.16
C GLU A 381 7.14 -13.61 11.65
N GLU A 382 6.13 -13.05 10.97
CA GLU A 382 6.20 -12.64 9.56
C GLU A 382 7.37 -11.67 9.25
N SER A 383 7.87 -10.95 10.27
CA SER A 383 9.00 -10.01 10.14
C SER A 383 10.35 -10.61 10.57
N LYS A 384 10.35 -11.76 11.27
CA LYS A 384 11.56 -12.42 11.79
C LYS A 384 12.16 -13.41 10.81
N VAL A 385 11.36 -13.96 9.89
CA VAL A 385 11.84 -14.95 8.92
C VAL A 385 12.81 -14.26 7.94
N HIS A 386 14.11 -14.44 8.19
CA HIS A 386 15.26 -14.09 7.32
C HIS A 386 15.78 -12.63 7.28
N ILE A 387 15.87 -11.93 8.42
CA ILE A 387 16.94 -10.92 8.55
C ILE A 387 18.23 -11.67 8.93
N PHE A 388 18.88 -12.31 7.96
CA PHE A 388 20.28 -12.73 8.03
C PHE A 388 20.86 -12.81 6.62
#